data_AF-A0A1A9J108-F1
#
_entry.id   AF-A0A1A9J108-F1
#
_cell.length_a   1.000
_cell.length_b   1.000
_cell.length_c   1.000
_cell.angle_alpha   90.00
_cell.angle_beta   90.00
_cell.angle_gamma   90.00
#
_symmetry.space_group_name_H-M   'P 1'
#
loop_
_entity.id
_entity.type
_entity.pdbx_description
1 polymer ?
#
loop_
_entity_poly.entity_id
_entity_poly.type
_entity_poly.pdbx_seq_one_letter_code
_entity_poly.pdbx_strand_id
1 'polypeptide(L)'
;MVGSLSAIPTVPTAPLPLPSPRRPLDPADRARRWYENELGWATVPGAPVRLVVGHGFDVLDVPLEAGRATLRRLGTCPGVPASPVAVQGDRMRLLVAAGGAEELPGLLRWLEWDALDLDLVGLGAGALMDAPPVPGTGARTRAQGAAEWLRPPESGGEVESSLPTLSAQGAGGGAPDLVRLVRTAATQCHRVRLRHTRGRSPVR
;
A
#
# COMPACT_ATOMS: atom_id res chain seq x y z
N MET A 1 -28.73 33.54 73.49
CA MET A 1 -28.09 32.24 73.23
C MET A 1 -28.99 31.51 72.23
N VAL A 2 -28.40 31.10 71.10
CA VAL A 2 -28.97 30.34 69.95
C VAL A 2 -30.13 31.01 69.18
N GLY A 3 -30.08 31.27 67.86
CA GLY A 3 -29.22 30.81 66.78
C GLY A 3 -30.12 30.54 65.57
N SER A 4 -30.30 31.55 64.71
CA SER A 4 -31.21 31.49 63.57
C SER A 4 -30.84 30.39 62.56
N LEU A 5 -31.87 29.71 62.07
CA LEU A 5 -31.84 28.66 61.07
C LEU A 5 -31.29 29.17 59.74
N SER A 6 -30.28 28.49 59.18
CA SER A 6 -29.88 28.68 57.79
C SER A 6 -30.05 27.36 57.06
N ALA A 7 -31.12 27.28 56.27
CA ALA A 7 -31.40 26.15 55.39
C ALA A 7 -30.42 26.18 54.21
N ILE A 8 -29.77 25.05 53.96
CA ILE A 8 -28.80 24.85 52.88
C ILE A 8 -29.60 24.80 51.56
N PRO A 9 -29.29 25.64 50.55
CA PRO A 9 -29.95 25.52 49.27
C PRO A 9 -29.46 24.27 48.55
N THR A 10 -30.36 23.31 48.33
CA THR A 10 -30.13 22.17 47.44
C THR A 10 -30.12 22.67 46.00
N VAL A 11 -28.93 22.72 45.39
CA VAL A 11 -28.77 23.05 43.97
C VAL A 11 -29.26 21.85 43.15
N PRO A 12 -30.23 22.00 42.22
CA PRO A 12 -30.57 20.92 41.31
C PRO A 12 -29.42 20.71 40.33
N THR A 13 -28.76 19.55 40.42
CA THR A 13 -27.80 19.08 39.42
C THR A 13 -28.56 18.80 38.13
N ALA A 14 -28.64 19.79 37.24
CA ALA A 14 -29.11 19.58 35.89
C ALA A 14 -28.15 18.60 35.18
N PRO A 15 -28.64 17.52 34.55
CA PRO A 15 -27.78 16.66 33.75
C PRO A 15 -27.21 17.49 32.61
N LEU A 16 -25.87 17.66 32.60
CA LEU A 16 -25.16 18.25 31.48
C LEU A 16 -25.57 17.47 30.21
N PRO A 17 -25.97 18.15 29.12
CA PRO A 17 -26.24 17.48 27.87
C PRO A 17 -24.96 16.80 27.41
N LEU A 18 -24.89 15.48 27.61
CA LEU A 18 -23.83 14.67 27.01
C LEU A 18 -23.95 14.86 25.50
N PRO A 19 -22.91 15.35 24.80
CA PRO A 19 -22.95 15.40 23.35
C PRO A 19 -23.26 13.99 22.84
N SER A 20 -24.28 13.91 21.99
CA SER A 20 -24.82 12.67 21.40
C SER A 20 -23.69 11.76 20.89
N PRO A 21 -23.88 10.42 20.92
CA PRO A 21 -22.80 9.46 20.67
C PRO A 21 -22.07 9.81 19.38
N ARG A 22 -20.74 9.92 19.48
CA ARG A 22 -19.84 10.31 18.38
C ARG A 22 -20.31 9.63 17.11
N ARG A 23 -20.76 10.44 16.13
CA ARG A 23 -21.14 9.97 14.79
C ARG A 23 -20.12 8.89 14.38
N PRO A 24 -20.54 7.70 13.96
CA PRO A 24 -19.61 6.66 13.53
C PRO A 24 -18.64 7.28 12.54
N LEU A 25 -17.34 7.17 12.84
CA LEU A 25 -16.29 7.78 12.03
C LEU A 25 -16.49 7.37 10.57
N ASP A 26 -16.44 8.32 9.64
CA ASP A 26 -16.58 8.04 8.22
C ASP A 26 -15.60 6.91 7.82
N PRO A 27 -15.99 5.96 6.96
CA PRO A 27 -15.08 4.88 6.57
C PRO A 27 -13.74 5.38 6.01
N ALA A 28 -13.71 6.51 5.31
CA ALA A 28 -12.47 7.11 4.82
C ALA A 28 -11.59 7.62 5.97
N ASP A 29 -12.19 8.30 6.95
CA ASP A 29 -11.48 8.77 8.16
C ASP A 29 -10.93 7.60 9.01
N ARG A 30 -11.66 6.48 9.05
CA ARG A 30 -11.23 5.28 9.78
C ARG A 30 -10.05 4.60 9.08
N ALA A 31 -10.09 4.51 7.76
CA ALA A 31 -8.97 4.02 6.96
C ALA A 31 -7.75 4.94 7.12
N ARG A 32 -7.95 6.25 7.05
CA ARG A 32 -6.92 7.27 7.24
C ARG A 32 -6.15 7.07 8.54
N ARG A 33 -6.87 6.97 9.67
CA ARG A 33 -6.27 6.77 11.00
C ARG A 33 -5.53 5.43 11.11
N TRP A 34 -6.03 4.38 10.47
CA TRP A 34 -5.36 3.08 10.47
C TRP A 34 -4.02 3.17 9.75
N TYR A 35 -3.98 3.76 8.55
CA TYR A 35 -2.74 3.97 7.80
C TYR A 35 -1.73 4.85 8.54
N GLU A 36 -2.19 5.97 9.11
CA GLU A 36 -1.32 6.90 9.83
C GLU A 36 -0.79 6.32 11.15
N ASN A 37 -1.63 5.61 11.91
CA ASN A 37 -1.26 5.16 13.27
C ASN A 37 -0.65 3.75 13.31
N GLU A 38 -1.15 2.80 12.49
CA GLU A 38 -0.70 1.41 12.52
C GLU A 38 0.46 1.15 11.58
N LEU A 39 0.54 1.90 10.47
CA LEU A 39 1.57 1.74 9.46
C LEU A 39 2.54 2.93 9.38
N GLY A 40 2.21 4.06 10.02
CA GLY A 40 3.02 5.29 9.92
C GLY A 40 2.99 5.94 8.55
N TRP A 41 2.05 5.55 7.67
CA TRP A 41 2.01 6.01 6.29
C TRP A 41 1.23 7.31 6.16
N ALA A 42 1.88 8.33 5.59
CA ALA A 42 1.24 9.61 5.34
C ALA A 42 0.10 9.45 4.31
N THR A 43 -1.04 10.07 4.59
CA THR A 43 -2.22 10.01 3.72
C THR A 43 -2.71 11.40 3.34
N VAL A 44 -3.32 11.49 2.17
CA VAL A 44 -4.01 12.70 1.69
C VAL A 44 -5.51 12.44 1.78
N PRO A 45 -6.29 13.36 2.38
CA PRO A 45 -7.74 13.23 2.42
C PRO A 45 -8.32 13.15 0.99
N GLY A 46 -9.26 12.22 0.80
CA GLY A 46 -9.90 11.95 -0.48
C GLY A 46 -10.91 10.81 -0.37
N ALA A 47 -11.77 10.69 -1.37
CA ALA A 47 -12.67 9.55 -1.56
C ALA A 47 -12.40 8.93 -2.94
N PRO A 48 -11.49 7.94 -3.06
CA PRO A 48 -10.84 7.19 -1.98
C PRO A 48 -9.65 7.93 -1.32
N VAL A 49 -9.27 7.49 -0.11
CA VAL A 49 -8.06 7.98 0.60
C VAL A 49 -6.85 7.66 -0.26
N ARG A 50 -5.85 8.54 -0.28
CA ARG A 50 -4.60 8.34 -1.03
C ARG A 50 -3.43 8.27 -0.07
N LEU A 51 -2.50 7.35 -0.33
CA LEU A 51 -1.23 7.19 0.38
C LEU A 51 -0.15 8.01 -0.33
N VAL A 52 0.69 8.69 0.44
CA VAL A 52 1.88 9.38 -0.06
C VAL A 52 2.99 8.36 -0.26
N VAL A 53 3.49 8.26 -1.49
CA VAL A 53 4.57 7.35 -1.87
C VAL A 53 5.92 8.10 -1.82
N GLY A 54 6.99 7.36 -1.50
CA GLY A 54 8.38 7.81 -1.45
C GLY A 54 8.85 8.50 -0.18
N HIS A 55 8.07 8.40 0.91
CA HIS A 55 8.56 8.76 2.24
C HIS A 55 9.01 7.52 3.04
N GLY A 56 8.17 6.49 3.13
CA GLY A 56 8.50 5.21 3.79
C GLY A 56 8.58 4.01 2.86
N PHE A 57 7.92 4.10 1.70
CA PHE A 57 7.91 3.05 0.69
C PHE A 57 7.75 3.67 -0.70
N ASP A 58 8.33 3.02 -1.69
CA ASP A 58 8.07 3.24 -3.10
C ASP A 58 7.12 2.16 -3.64
N VAL A 59 6.57 2.36 -4.82
CA VAL A 59 5.69 1.39 -5.47
C VAL A 59 6.18 1.08 -6.87
N LEU A 60 6.34 -0.21 -7.19
CA LEU A 60 6.51 -0.67 -8.56
C LEU A 60 5.13 -1.03 -9.12
N ASP A 61 4.69 -0.28 -10.11
CA ASP A 61 3.43 -0.46 -10.83
C ASP A 61 3.69 -1.28 -12.10
N VAL A 62 3.05 -2.45 -12.19
CA VAL A 62 3.20 -3.42 -13.28
C VAL A 62 1.85 -3.90 -13.81
N PRO A 63 1.76 -4.43 -15.04
CA PRO A 63 0.55 -5.08 -15.52
C PRO A 63 0.15 -6.24 -14.61
N LEU A 64 -1.14 -6.37 -14.29
CA LEU A 64 -1.68 -7.34 -13.32
C LEU A 64 -1.27 -8.78 -13.64
N GLU A 65 -1.29 -9.18 -14.92
CA GLU A 65 -0.86 -10.52 -15.34
C GLU A 65 0.62 -10.76 -15.04
N ALA A 66 1.46 -9.78 -15.36
CA ALA A 66 2.91 -9.84 -15.13
C ALA A 66 3.22 -9.86 -13.64
N GLY A 67 2.59 -8.99 -12.84
CA GLY A 67 2.73 -8.94 -11.39
C GLY A 67 2.35 -10.26 -10.72
N ARG A 68 1.21 -10.87 -11.09
CA ARG A 68 0.80 -12.20 -10.59
C ARG A 68 1.83 -13.27 -10.93
N ALA A 69 2.39 -13.25 -12.13
CA ALA A 69 3.44 -14.18 -12.54
C ALA A 69 4.74 -13.98 -11.74
N THR A 70 5.10 -12.73 -11.45
CA THR A 70 6.23 -12.36 -10.60
C THR A 70 6.06 -12.92 -9.20
N LEU A 71 4.90 -12.73 -8.56
CA LEU A 71 4.64 -13.25 -7.21
C LEU A 71 4.66 -14.77 -7.14
N ARG A 72 4.16 -15.47 -8.17
CA ARG A 72 4.27 -16.94 -8.23
C ARG A 72 5.73 -17.39 -8.29
N ARG A 73 6.56 -16.68 -9.05
CA ARG A 73 7.99 -17.00 -9.23
C ARG A 73 8.80 -16.71 -7.95
N LEU A 74 8.48 -15.62 -7.25
CA LEU A 74 9.19 -15.24 -6.02
C LEU A 74 8.70 -16.03 -4.80
N GLY A 75 7.40 -16.33 -4.71
CA GLY A 75 6.80 -17.10 -3.63
C GLY A 75 7.19 -18.58 -3.60
N THR A 76 8.05 -19.05 -4.50
CA THR A 76 8.63 -20.40 -4.46
C THR A 76 9.81 -20.50 -3.48
N CYS A 77 10.29 -19.38 -2.92
CA CYS A 77 11.34 -19.37 -1.90
C CYS A 77 10.75 -19.44 -0.49
N PRO A 78 10.91 -20.55 0.26
CA PRO A 78 10.47 -20.64 1.64
C PRO A 78 11.29 -19.69 2.54
N GLY A 79 10.62 -19.03 3.50
CA GLY A 79 11.27 -18.18 4.52
C GLY A 79 11.42 -16.69 4.18
N VAL A 80 10.97 -16.24 3.01
CA VAL A 80 11.01 -14.83 2.60
C VAL A 80 9.71 -14.14 3.04
N PRO A 81 9.72 -13.15 3.96
CA PRO A 81 8.58 -12.27 4.23
C PRO A 81 7.94 -11.79 2.93
N ALA A 82 6.63 -12.00 2.82
CA ALA A 82 5.89 -11.66 1.62
C ALA A 82 5.68 -10.14 1.58
N SER A 83 6.27 -9.47 0.60
CA SER A 83 6.07 -8.03 0.41
C SER A 83 4.59 -7.70 0.19
N PRO A 84 4.09 -6.58 0.76
CA PRO A 84 2.70 -6.18 0.60
C PRO A 84 2.40 -5.82 -0.86
N VAL A 85 1.22 -6.23 -1.33
CA VAL A 85 0.81 -6.06 -2.72
C VAL A 85 -0.62 -5.60 -2.81
N ALA A 86 -0.83 -4.51 -3.54
CA ALA A 86 -2.15 -4.02 -3.93
C ALA A 86 -2.41 -4.26 -5.42
N VAL A 87 -3.68 -4.32 -5.80
CA VAL A 87 -4.15 -4.37 -7.19
C VAL A 87 -5.11 -3.21 -7.39
N GLN A 88 -4.99 -2.50 -8.50
CA GLN A 88 -5.96 -1.49 -8.92
C GLN A 88 -6.24 -1.65 -10.42
N GLY A 89 -7.48 -1.99 -10.78
CA GLY A 89 -7.85 -2.22 -12.17
C GLY A 89 -7.02 -3.35 -12.79
N ASP A 90 -6.31 -3.05 -13.87
CA ASP A 90 -5.41 -3.95 -14.59
C ASP A 90 -3.94 -3.81 -14.17
N ARG A 91 -3.67 -3.07 -13.09
CA ARG A 91 -2.33 -2.82 -12.54
C ARG A 91 -2.15 -3.51 -11.20
N MET A 92 -0.93 -3.97 -10.94
CA MET A 92 -0.48 -4.47 -9.65
C MET A 92 0.60 -3.55 -9.11
N ARG A 93 0.46 -3.20 -7.83
CA ARG A 93 1.34 -2.31 -7.08
C ARG A 93 2.11 -3.12 -6.05
N LEU A 94 3.39 -3.29 -6.31
CA LEU A 94 4.33 -3.98 -5.45
C LEU A 94 5.03 -2.93 -4.58
N LEU A 95 4.84 -2.98 -3.27
CA LEU A 95 5.49 -2.04 -2.37
C LEU A 95 6.96 -2.44 -2.20
N VAL A 96 7.86 -1.48 -2.34
CA VAL A 96 9.32 -1.62 -2.20
C VAL A 96 9.85 -0.55 -1.27
N ALA A 97 11.07 -0.71 -0.76
CA ALA A 97 11.67 0.26 0.13
C ALA A 97 11.78 1.64 -0.56
N ALA A 98 11.70 2.71 0.22
CA ALA A 98 11.91 4.06 -0.30
C ALA A 98 13.27 4.17 -1.04
N GLY A 99 13.27 4.82 -2.19
CA GLY A 99 14.40 4.90 -3.13
C GLY A 99 14.37 3.83 -4.23
N GLY A 100 13.58 2.75 -4.08
CA GLY A 100 13.47 1.70 -5.10
C GLY A 100 12.91 2.18 -6.45
N ALA A 101 12.07 3.21 -6.47
CA ALA A 101 11.55 3.81 -7.70
C ALA A 101 12.60 4.69 -8.41
N GLU A 102 13.46 5.39 -7.66
CA GLU A 102 14.57 6.18 -8.21
C GLU A 102 15.63 5.27 -8.85
N GLU A 103 15.86 4.11 -8.25
CA GLU A 103 16.84 3.12 -8.70
C GLU A 103 16.34 2.30 -9.90
N LEU A 104 15.02 2.25 -10.13
CA LEU A 104 14.42 1.43 -11.18
C LEU A 104 15.00 1.70 -12.58
N PRO A 105 15.10 2.95 -13.08
CA PRO A 105 15.68 3.21 -14.41
C PRO A 105 17.15 2.75 -14.51
N GLY A 106 17.93 2.96 -13.44
CA GLY A 106 19.32 2.49 -13.35
C GLY A 106 19.43 0.97 -13.42
N LEU A 107 18.56 0.27 -12.70
CA LEU A 107 18.45 -1.18 -12.70
C LEU A 107 17.99 -1.75 -14.04
N LEU A 108 16.98 -1.14 -14.66
CA LEU A 108 16.51 -1.58 -15.98
C LEU A 108 17.60 -1.44 -17.03
N ARG A 109 18.36 -0.33 -17.01
CA ARG A 109 19.53 -0.15 -17.88
C ARG A 109 20.62 -1.18 -17.61
N TRP A 110 20.96 -1.40 -16.34
CA TRP A 110 21.99 -2.39 -15.98
C TRP A 110 21.59 -3.82 -16.37
N LEU A 111 20.30 -4.14 -16.31
CA LEU A 111 19.74 -5.42 -16.74
C LEU A 111 19.42 -5.48 -18.24
N GLU A 112 19.76 -4.45 -19.03
CA GLU A 112 19.55 -4.35 -20.48
C GLU A 112 18.06 -4.38 -20.92
N TRP A 113 17.17 -3.87 -20.06
CA TRP A 113 15.73 -3.76 -20.33
C TRP A 113 15.27 -2.34 -20.70
N ASP A 114 16.14 -1.33 -20.62
CA ASP A 114 15.79 0.09 -20.82
C ASP A 114 15.29 0.42 -22.24
N ALA A 115 15.74 -0.34 -23.25
CA ALA A 115 15.29 -0.18 -24.62
C ALA A 115 13.86 -0.71 -24.88
N LEU A 116 13.24 -1.37 -23.90
CA LEU A 116 11.94 -2.02 -24.05
C LEU A 116 10.86 -1.29 -23.23
N ASP A 117 9.75 -0.99 -23.89
CA ASP A 117 8.54 -0.54 -23.22
C ASP A 117 7.88 -1.74 -22.51
N LEU A 118 8.31 -1.97 -21.27
CA LEU A 118 7.84 -3.04 -20.40
C LEU A 118 6.60 -2.66 -19.61
N ASP A 119 6.13 -1.41 -19.70
CA ASP A 119 4.99 -0.92 -18.92
C ASP A 119 5.17 -1.16 -17.40
N LEU A 120 6.43 -1.12 -16.94
CA LEU A 120 6.84 -1.22 -15.53
C LEU A 120 7.28 0.17 -15.07
N VAL A 121 6.57 0.73 -14.09
CA VAL A 121 6.74 2.12 -13.65
C VAL A 121 7.06 2.16 -12.17
N GLY A 122 8.04 2.98 -11.79
CA GLY A 122 8.35 3.29 -10.39
C GLY A 122 7.58 4.54 -9.96
N LEU A 123 6.81 4.42 -8.89
CA LEU A 123 6.17 5.54 -8.20
C LEU A 123 6.99 5.82 -6.94
N GLY A 124 7.69 6.94 -6.93
CA GLY A 124 8.54 7.38 -5.82
C GLY A 124 8.01 8.63 -5.15
N ALA A 125 8.92 9.46 -4.62
CA ALA A 125 8.60 10.66 -3.88
C ALA A 125 7.63 11.59 -4.64
N GLY A 126 6.56 11.99 -3.97
CA GLY A 126 5.53 12.89 -4.52
C GLY A 126 4.45 12.20 -5.35
N ALA A 127 4.57 10.89 -5.59
CA ALA A 127 3.48 10.11 -6.17
C ALA A 127 2.42 9.78 -5.11
N LEU A 128 1.20 9.53 -5.58
CA LEU A 128 0.07 9.14 -4.73
C LEU A 128 -0.46 7.79 -5.19
N MET A 129 -0.75 6.91 -4.24
CA MET A 129 -1.38 5.62 -4.46
C MET A 129 -2.76 5.61 -3.82
N ASP A 130 -3.79 5.17 -4.54
CA ASP A 130 -5.10 4.94 -3.90
C ASP A 130 -4.96 3.89 -2.79
N ALA A 131 -5.41 4.25 -1.59
CA ALA A 131 -5.32 3.41 -0.41
C ALA A 131 -6.34 2.25 -0.55
N PRO A 132 -5.88 0.99 -0.52
CA PRO A 132 -6.80 -0.13 -0.47
C PRO A 132 -7.63 -0.11 0.83
N PRO A 133 -8.77 -0.82 0.90
CA PRO A 133 -9.55 -0.88 2.13
C PRO A 133 -8.74 -1.57 3.24
N VAL A 134 -8.92 -1.11 4.48
CA VAL A 134 -8.26 -1.70 5.65
C VAL A 134 -8.62 -3.18 5.75
N PRO A 135 -7.64 -4.10 5.86
CA PRO A 135 -7.89 -5.53 6.00
C PRO A 135 -8.85 -5.84 7.15
N GLY A 136 -9.77 -6.79 6.96
CA GLY A 136 -10.69 -7.24 8.01
C GLY A 136 -11.87 -6.31 8.33
N THR A 137 -11.90 -5.08 7.80
CA THR A 137 -13.00 -4.12 8.09
C THR A 137 -14.27 -4.34 7.28
N GLY A 138 -14.30 -5.33 6.37
CA GLY A 138 -15.49 -5.69 5.58
C GLY A 138 -16.01 -4.59 4.65
N ALA A 139 -15.34 -3.42 4.61
CA ALA A 139 -15.69 -2.27 3.79
C ALA A 139 -15.37 -2.57 2.32
N ARG A 140 -16.19 -3.42 1.70
CA ARG A 140 -16.17 -3.70 0.26
C ARG A 140 -16.93 -2.59 -0.45
N THR A 141 -16.37 -1.39 -0.51
CA THR A 141 -16.73 -0.47 -1.58
C THR A 141 -16.23 -1.08 -2.89
N ARG A 142 -17.07 -1.92 -3.50
CA ARG A 142 -16.87 -2.52 -4.83
C ARG A 142 -17.06 -1.45 -5.92
N ALA A 143 -16.43 -0.30 -5.77
CA ALA A 143 -16.25 0.59 -6.91
C ALA A 143 -15.34 -0.17 -7.89
N GLN A 144 -15.82 -0.35 -9.12
CA GLN A 144 -15.07 -1.03 -10.16
C GLN A 144 -13.73 -0.31 -10.34
N GLY A 145 -12.62 -1.02 -10.16
CA GLY A 145 -11.28 -0.43 -10.23
C GLY A 145 -10.76 0.24 -8.96
N ALA A 146 -11.39 0.04 -7.80
CA ALA A 146 -10.82 0.43 -6.51
C ALA A 146 -9.55 -0.41 -6.19
N ALA A 147 -8.62 0.19 -5.44
CA ALA A 147 -7.44 -0.52 -4.98
C ALA A 147 -7.83 -1.60 -3.94
N GLU A 148 -7.28 -2.81 -4.07
CA GLU A 148 -7.51 -3.94 -3.16
C GLU A 148 -6.19 -4.59 -2.72
N TRP A 149 -6.11 -5.00 -1.45
CA TRP A 149 -4.96 -5.78 -0.97
C TRP A 149 -5.03 -7.21 -1.50
N LEU A 150 -4.04 -7.60 -2.30
CA LEU A 150 -3.80 -9.01 -2.64
C LEU A 150 -3.01 -9.70 -1.53
N ARG A 151 -2.07 -8.96 -0.93
CA ARG A 151 -1.32 -9.36 0.27
C ARG A 151 -1.25 -8.16 1.20
N PRO A 152 -2.02 -8.15 2.30
CA PRO A 152 -2.03 -7.00 3.21
C PRO A 152 -0.68 -6.88 3.92
N PRO A 153 -0.26 -5.66 4.30
CA PRO A 153 0.87 -5.47 5.19
C PRO A 153 0.56 -6.06 6.57
N GLU A 154 1.57 -6.62 7.24
CA GLU A 154 1.43 -7.07 8.63
C GLU A 154 1.30 -5.84 9.54
N SER A 155 0.25 -5.80 10.36
CA SER A 155 0.04 -4.73 11.35
C SER A 155 0.94 -4.97 12.56
N GLY A 156 1.74 -3.97 12.94
CA GLY A 156 2.53 -3.98 14.18
C GLY A 156 4.02 -4.34 14.07
N GLY A 157 4.57 -4.42 12.84
CA GLY A 157 6.01 -4.50 12.59
C GLY A 157 6.50 -3.31 11.78
N GLU A 158 7.81 -3.02 11.79
CA GLU A 158 8.44 -2.05 10.88
C GLU A 158 8.23 -2.51 9.44
N VAL A 159 7.11 -2.13 8.81
CA VAL A 159 6.74 -2.62 7.47
C VAL A 159 7.84 -2.35 6.46
N GLU A 160 8.57 -1.26 6.64
CA GLU A 160 9.75 -0.86 5.85
C GLU A 160 10.85 -1.94 5.85
N SER A 161 11.05 -2.65 6.96
CA SER A 161 12.06 -3.72 7.10
C SER A 161 11.77 -4.98 6.26
N SER A 162 10.50 -5.16 5.87
CA SER A 162 10.04 -6.30 5.06
C SER A 162 9.93 -5.96 3.57
N LEU A 163 10.17 -4.70 3.20
CA LEU A 163 10.09 -4.27 1.82
C LEU A 163 11.37 -4.64 1.04
N PRO A 164 11.22 -5.03 -0.23
CA PRO A 164 12.36 -5.22 -1.12
C PRO A 164 13.21 -3.95 -1.19
N THR A 165 14.48 -4.08 -0.80
CA THR A 165 15.46 -2.98 -0.83
C THR A 165 16.66 -3.37 -1.70
N LEU A 166 17.41 -2.39 -2.17
CA LEU A 166 18.76 -2.66 -2.65
C LEU A 166 19.62 -3.05 -1.46
N SER A 167 20.12 -4.28 -1.47
CA SER A 167 21.06 -4.70 -0.43
C SER A 167 22.37 -3.93 -0.61
N ALA A 168 22.56 -2.83 0.15
CA ALA A 168 23.90 -2.47 0.57
C ALA A 168 24.41 -3.66 1.39
N GLN A 169 25.56 -4.23 1.01
CA GLN A 169 26.13 -5.43 1.61
C GLN A 169 25.90 -5.49 3.15
N GLY A 170 24.99 -6.37 3.60
CA GLY A 170 24.83 -6.73 5.01
C GLY A 170 23.65 -6.09 5.76
N ALA A 171 22.45 -6.64 5.60
CA ALA A 171 21.43 -6.69 6.66
C ALA A 171 20.42 -7.83 6.38
N GLY A 172 20.39 -8.83 7.26
CA GLY A 172 19.27 -9.76 7.50
C GLY A 172 18.59 -10.43 6.30
N GLY A 173 19.01 -11.65 5.96
CA GLY A 173 18.49 -12.48 4.87
C GLY A 173 17.03 -12.95 4.99
N GLY A 174 16.08 -12.04 4.76
CA GLY A 174 14.64 -12.34 4.67
C GLY A 174 13.92 -11.64 3.51
N ALA A 175 14.18 -10.36 3.25
CA ALA A 175 13.44 -9.62 2.22
C ALA A 175 13.88 -9.99 0.78
N PRO A 176 12.97 -9.97 -0.22
CA PRO A 176 13.37 -10.13 -1.62
C PRO A 176 14.31 -9.00 -2.03
N ASP A 177 15.48 -9.31 -2.59
CA ASP A 177 16.38 -8.31 -3.19
C ASP A 177 15.66 -7.55 -4.33
N LEU A 178 15.74 -6.22 -4.33
CA LEU A 178 15.11 -5.37 -5.34
C LEU A 178 15.56 -5.76 -6.76
N VAL A 179 16.82 -6.12 -6.95
CA VAL A 179 17.34 -6.57 -8.26
C VAL A 179 16.60 -7.83 -8.73
N ARG A 180 16.41 -8.79 -7.84
CA ARG A 180 15.69 -10.04 -8.15
C ARG A 180 14.22 -9.78 -8.47
N LEU A 181 13.59 -8.86 -7.75
CA LEU A 181 12.22 -8.43 -8.01
C LEU A 181 12.11 -7.79 -9.40
N VAL A 182 12.93 -6.77 -9.69
CA VAL A 182 12.93 -6.04 -10.97
C VAL A 182 13.24 -6.98 -12.14
N ARG A 183 14.28 -7.82 -12.03
CA ARG A 183 14.61 -8.81 -13.08
C ARG A 183 13.43 -9.74 -13.37
N THR A 184 12.76 -10.22 -12.32
CA THR A 184 11.62 -11.12 -12.48
C THR A 184 10.43 -10.40 -13.09
N ALA A 185 10.12 -9.19 -12.60
CA ALA A 185 9.04 -8.35 -13.10
C ALA A 185 9.23 -7.99 -14.56
N ALA A 186 10.42 -7.49 -14.95
CA ALA A 186 10.77 -7.16 -16.32
C ALA A 186 10.58 -8.38 -17.26
N THR A 187 11.08 -9.55 -16.83
CA THR A 187 10.90 -10.80 -17.58
C THR A 187 9.42 -11.14 -17.79
N GLN A 188 8.58 -11.01 -16.76
CA GLN A 188 7.15 -11.32 -16.89
C GLN A 188 6.40 -10.28 -17.73
N CYS A 189 6.72 -8.99 -17.58
CA CYS A 189 6.16 -7.93 -18.41
C CYS A 189 6.47 -8.17 -19.89
N HIS A 190 7.72 -8.50 -20.20
CA HIS A 190 8.13 -8.86 -21.54
C HIS A 190 7.34 -10.06 -22.10
N ARG A 191 7.15 -11.13 -21.31
CA ARG A 191 6.38 -12.31 -21.73
C ARG A 191 4.92 -11.99 -22.01
N VAL A 192 4.29 -11.16 -21.18
CA VAL A 192 2.90 -10.72 -21.36
C VAL A 192 2.79 -9.89 -22.64
N ARG A 193 3.70 -8.94 -22.84
CA ARG A 193 3.79 -8.16 -24.09
C ARG A 193 3.90 -9.05 -25.33
N LEU A 194 4.80 -10.04 -25.31
CA LEU A 194 4.95 -11.01 -26.42
C LEU A 194 3.70 -11.86 -26.66
N ARG A 195 2.87 -12.10 -25.64
CA ARG A 195 1.61 -12.84 -25.80
C ARG A 195 0.54 -11.96 -26.44
N HIS A 196 0.45 -10.69 -26.04
CA HIS A 196 -0.50 -9.75 -26.63
C HIS A 196 -0.21 -9.45 -28.10
N THR A 197 1.07 -9.35 -28.48
CA THR A 197 1.45 -9.18 -29.90
C THR A 197 1.14 -10.42 -30.75
N ARG A 198 1.25 -11.63 -30.17
CA ARG A 198 0.89 -12.89 -30.86
C ARG A 198 -0.61 -13.14 -30.95
N GLY A 199 -1.38 -12.71 -29.93
CA GLY A 199 -2.85 -12.82 -29.91
C GLY A 199 -3.55 -11.84 -30.85
N ARG A 200 -2.89 -10.75 -31.23
CA ARG A 200 -3.35 -9.80 -32.24
C ARG A 200 -2.95 -10.31 -33.63
N SER A 201 -3.56 -11.43 -34.06
CA SER A 201 -3.48 -11.83 -35.47
C SER A 201 -4.06 -10.69 -36.32
N PRO A 202 -3.36 -10.25 -37.39
CA PRO A 202 -3.94 -9.29 -38.31
C PRO A 202 -5.14 -9.98 -38.97
N VAL A 203 -6.34 -9.46 -38.69
CA VAL A 203 -7.52 -9.74 -39.52
C VAL A 203 -7.14 -9.27 -40.92
N ARG A 204 -6.96 -10.24 -41.83
CA ARG A 204 -6.81 -10.01 -43.27
C ARG A 204 -8.18 -9.74 -43.88
#